data_AF-A0A4Q6F3I6-F1
#
_entry.id   AF-A0A4Q6F3I6-F1
#
_cell.length_a   1.000
_cell.length_b   1.000
_cell.length_c   1.000
_cell.angle_alpha   90.00
_cell.angle_beta   90.00
_cell.angle_gamma   90.00
#
_symmetry.space_group_name_H-M   'P 1'
#
loop_
_entity.id
_entity.type
_entity.pdbx_description
1 polymer ?
#
loop_
_entity_poly.entity_id
_entity_poly.type
_entity_poly.pdbx_seq_one_letter_code
_entity_poly.pdbx_strand_id
1 'polypeptide(L)' 'MGMVWEKANNIQNFSSRHIGPSDHDIKAMLKDLGYASLDALTKTAIPKAIQTKSALDLPRALPEHEALAEL' A
#
# COMPACT_ATOMS: atom_id res chain seq x y z
N MET A 1 0.16 -1.89 14.00
CA MET A 1 0.34 -0.76 13.07
C MET A 1 -0.48 -1.05 11.83
N GLY A 2 -1.80 -1.02 11.98
CA GLY A 2 -2.74 -1.03 10.85
C GLY A 2 -3.01 0.41 10.45
N MET A 3 -3.53 0.61 9.23
CA MET A 3 -3.85 1.90 8.59
C MET A 3 -2.77 2.51 7.70
N VAL A 4 -2.20 1.72 6.77
CA VAL A 4 -1.58 2.30 5.54
C VAL A 4 -2.55 2.25 4.34
N TRP A 5 -3.65 1.50 4.46
CA TRP A 5 -4.64 1.31 3.39
C TRP A 5 -6.01 1.83 3.82
N GLU A 6 -6.06 3.05 4.33
CA GLU A 6 -7.35 3.71 4.47
C GLU A 6 -7.87 3.98 3.06
N LYS A 7 -8.97 3.32 2.70
CA LYS A 7 -9.64 3.47 1.40
C LYS A 7 -10.13 4.91 1.27
N ALA A 8 -9.28 5.78 0.75
CA ALA A 8 -9.74 6.97 0.05
C ALA A 8 -10.33 6.48 -1.28
N ASN A 9 -11.60 6.08 -1.24
CA ASN A 9 -12.41 5.87 -2.44
C ASN A 9 -12.70 7.25 -3.04
N ASN A 10 -11.66 7.89 -3.56
CA ASN A 10 -11.69 9.18 -4.22
C ASN A 10 -11.01 9.00 -5.58
N ILE A 11 -11.72 9.34 -6.65
CA ILE A 11 -11.30 9.18 -8.06
C ILE A 11 -9.98 9.92 -8.36
N GLN A 12 -9.47 10.71 -7.41
CA GLN A 12 -8.25 11.52 -7.49
C GLN A 12 -7.00 10.88 -6.83
N ASN A 13 -7.05 9.64 -6.36
CA ASN A 13 -5.91 8.99 -5.71
C ASN A 13 -5.01 8.24 -6.71
N PHE A 14 -3.78 8.72 -6.95
CA PHE A 14 -2.79 8.10 -7.84
C PHE A 14 -2.57 6.60 -7.53
N SER A 15 -2.57 6.22 -6.25
CA SER A 15 -2.29 4.84 -5.85
C SER A 15 -3.28 3.82 -6.42
N SER A 16 -4.55 4.19 -6.63
CA SER A 16 -5.55 3.29 -7.21
C SER A 16 -5.36 3.06 -8.71
N ARG A 17 -4.74 4.02 -9.42
CA ARG A 17 -4.35 3.88 -10.83
C ARG A 17 -2.99 3.19 -11.00
N HIS A 18 -2.12 3.32 -10.00
CA HIS A 18 -0.78 2.75 -10.00
C HIS A 18 -0.74 1.29 -9.55
N ILE A 19 -1.55 0.92 -8.55
CA ILE A 19 -1.62 -0.44 -8.02
C ILE A 19 -2.63 -1.24 -8.83
N GLY A 20 -2.14 -2.20 -9.62
CA GLY A 20 -2.96 -3.02 -10.50
C GLY A 20 -3.98 -3.94 -9.79
N PRO A 21 -3.56 -4.77 -8.81
CA PRO A 21 -4.47 -5.69 -8.12
C PRO A 21 -5.56 -4.95 -7.33
N SER A 22 -6.82 -5.32 -7.57
CA SER A 22 -7.93 -4.88 -6.73
C SER A 22 -7.92 -5.60 -5.37
N ASP A 23 -8.75 -5.15 -4.43
CA ASP A 23 -8.91 -5.86 -3.14
C ASP A 23 -9.35 -7.32 -3.32
N HIS A 24 -10.13 -7.61 -4.36
CA HIS A 24 -10.55 -8.97 -4.66
C HIS A 24 -9.37 -9.81 -5.14
N ASP A 25 -8.54 -9.26 -6.04
CA ASP A 25 -7.36 -9.93 -6.57
C ASP A 25 -6.34 -10.18 -5.44
N ILE A 26 -6.10 -9.18 -4.58
CA ILE A 26 -5.25 -9.32 -3.40
C ILE A 26 -5.72 -10.46 -2.50
N LYS A 27 -7.03 -10.57 -2.25
CA LYS A 27 -7.59 -11.68 -1.45
C LYS A 27 -7.39 -13.04 -2.12
N ALA A 28 -7.59 -13.13 -3.43
CA ALA A 28 -7.38 -14.36 -4.19
C ALA A 28 -5.90 -14.78 -4.13
N MET A 29 -4.98 -13.85 -4.40
CA MET A 29 -3.54 -14.10 -4.33
C MET A 29 -3.09 -14.52 -2.93
N LEU A 30 -3.57 -13.85 -1.89
CA LEU A 30 -3.23 -14.20 -0.50
C LEU A 30 -3.74 -15.59 -0.12
N LYS A 31 -4.92 -15.97 -0.59
CA LYS A 31 -5.47 -17.31 -0.39
C LYS A 31 -4.58 -18.38 -1.04
N ASP A 32 -4.14 -18.16 -2.28
CA ASP A 32 -3.28 -19.10 -3.00
C ASP A 32 -1.91 -19.25 -2.33
N LEU A 33 -1.40 -18.16 -1.74
CA LEU A 33 -0.15 -18.16 -0.99
C LEU A 33 -0.30 -18.64 0.46
N GLY A 34 -1.52 -18.84 0.96
CA GLY A 34 -1.80 -19.30 2.33
C GLY A 34 -1.63 -18.24 3.43
N TYR A 35 -1.72 -16.94 3.10
CA TYR A 35 -1.58 -15.85 4.07
C TYR A 35 -2.91 -15.16 4.36
N ALA A 36 -3.12 -14.77 5.62
CA ALA A 36 -4.35 -14.10 6.05
C ALA A 36 -4.40 -12.60 5.66
N SER A 37 -3.25 -11.98 5.40
CA SER A 37 -3.16 -10.56 5.07
C SER A 37 -1.82 -10.20 4.42
N LEU A 38 -1.76 -9.03 3.78
CA LEU A 38 -0.51 -8.44 3.29
C LEU A 38 0.50 -8.19 4.43
N ASP A 39 0.02 -7.81 5.63
CA ASP A 39 0.88 -7.63 6.81
C ASP A 39 1.51 -8.96 7.26
N ALA A 40 0.72 -10.04 7.27
CA ALA A 40 1.22 -11.38 7.60
C ALA A 40 2.27 -11.84 6.58
N LEU A 41 2.00 -11.68 5.29
CA LEU A 41 2.95 -11.99 4.21
C LEU A 41 4.25 -11.17 4.36
N THR A 42 4.13 -9.85 4.57
CA THR A 42 5.28 -8.94 4.70
C THR A 42 6.16 -9.29 5.89
N LYS A 43 5.57 -9.62 7.04
CA LYS A 43 6.31 -10.02 8.25
C LYS A 43 7.05 -11.34 8.09
N THR A 44 6.54 -12.24 7.25
CA THR A 44 7.22 -13.49 6.91
C THR A 44 8.35 -13.26 5.91
N ALA A 45 8.15 -12.38 4.93
CA ALA A 45 9.13 -12.11 3.88
C ALA A 45 10.33 -11.27 4.35
N ILE A 46 10.13 -10.33 5.28
CA ILE A 46 11.17 -9.39 5.73
C ILE A 46 11.77 -9.84 7.07
N PRO A 47 13.07 -10.16 7.15
CA PRO A 47 13.72 -10.43 8.42
C PRO A 47 13.62 -9.25 9.39
N LYS A 48 13.23 -9.52 10.64
CA LYS A 48 13.04 -8.49 11.68
C LYS A 48 14.25 -7.58 11.90
N ALA A 49 15.46 -8.08 11.65
CA ALA A 49 16.70 -7.34 11.83
C ALA A 49 16.84 -6.15 10.86
N ILE A 50 16.19 -6.20 9.70
CA ILE A 50 16.27 -5.16 8.65
C ILE A 50 14.93 -4.45 8.40
N GLN A 51 13.89 -4.77 9.16
CA GLN A 51 12.57 -4.17 8.99
C GLN A 51 12.56 -2.75 9.58
N THR A 52 12.24 -1.75 8.74
CA THR A 52 11.97 -0.37 9.20
C THR A 52 10.72 -0.34 10.07
N LYS A 53 10.83 0.26 11.26
CA LYS A 53 9.74 0.31 12.27
C LYS A 53 9.01 1.65 12.33
N SER A 54 9.62 2.70 11.79
CA SER A 54 9.03 4.03 11.69
C SER A 54 8.33 4.21 10.34
N ALA A 55 7.32 5.07 10.31
CA ALA A 55 6.81 5.58 9.04
C ALA A 55 7.91 6.36 8.31
N LEU A 56 7.78 6.45 6.99
CA LEU A 56 8.65 7.32 6.19
C LEU A 56 8.33 8.78 6.50
N ASP A 57 9.36 9.59 6.64
CA ASP A 57 9.24 11.05 6.77
C ASP A 57 9.07 11.66 5.38
N LEU A 58 7.82 11.69 4.91
CA LEU A 58 7.45 12.16 3.58
C LEU A 58 6.34 13.21 3.68
N PRO A 59 6.30 14.18 2.74
CA PRO A 59 5.17 15.09 2.63
C PRO A 59 3.88 14.33 2.32
N ARG A 60 2.74 14.99 2.56
CA ARG A 60 1.43 14.43 2.23
C ARG A 60 1.35 14.10 0.73
N ALA A 61 0.76 12.95 0.41
CA ALA A 61 0.48 12.59 -0.97
C ALA A 61 -0.36 13.66 -1.69
N LEU A 62 0.06 14.02 -2.89
CA LEU A 62 -0.62 14.96 -3.78
C LEU A 62 -1.47 14.20 -4.82
N PRO A 63 -2.63 14.74 -5.24
CA PRO A 63 -3.27 14.35 -6.49
C PRO A 63 -2.33 14.55 -7.69
N GLU A 64 -2.52 13.75 -8.74
CA GLU A 64 -1.65 13.77 -9.94
C GLU A 64 -1.53 15.16 -10.57
N HIS A 65 -2.64 15.89 -10.68
CA HIS A 65 -2.68 17.20 -11.32
C HIS A 65 -1.96 18.28 -10.49
N GLU A 66 -2.00 18.19 -9.16
CA GLU A 66 -1.24 19.10 -8.28
C GLU A 66 0.26 18.78 -8.38
N ALA A 67 0.63 17.50 -8.35
CA ALA A 67 2.03 17.09 -8.50
C ALA A 67 2.64 17.53 -9.85
N LEU A 68 1.87 17.48 -10.94
CA LEU A 68 2.32 17.98 -12.25
C LEU A 68 2.51 19.50 -12.28
N ALA A 69 1.76 20.26 -11.48
CA ALA A 69 1.87 21.72 -11.41
C ALA A 69 3.11 22.19 -10.61
N GLU A 70 3.76 21.29 -9.86
CA GLU A 70 4.96 21.59 -9.05
C GLU A 70 6.29 21.31 -9.77
N LEU A 71 6.26 20.75 -11.00
CA LEU A 71 7.44 20.42 -11.82
C LEU A 71 7.95 21.62 -12.64
#